data_AF-A0A2A7DDV8-F1
#
_entry.id   AF-A0A2A7DDV8-F1
#
_cell.length_a   1.000
_cell.length_b   1.000
_cell.length_c   1.000
_cell.angle_alpha   90.00
_cell.angle_beta   90.00
_cell.angle_gamma   90.00
#
_symmetry.space_group_name_H-M   'P 1'
#
loop_
_entity.id
_entity.type
_entity.pdbx_description
1 polymer ?
#
loop_
_entity_poly.entity_id
_entity_poly.type
_entity_poly.pdbx_seq_one_letter_code
_entity_poly.pdbx_strand_id
1 'polypeptide(L)'
;MKKYYLGLMMVFILMFIGGCSMDKKNEEKQIVNRAEETTIQYFKEKHNLDVVITGHSFPPNDFQTVFIDGYVKDDKSKEFSVDVEFGDGEYRVGSISRSENFKLNY
;
A
#
# COMPACT_ATOMS: atom_id res chain seq x y z
N MET A 1 -26.93 -39.83 31.87
CA MET A 1 -26.71 -38.76 30.86
C MET A 1 -25.61 -37.82 31.36
N LYS A 2 -24.33 -38.03 31.01
CA LYS A 2 -23.23 -37.06 31.25
C LYS A 2 -21.90 -37.61 30.71
N LYS A 3 -21.73 -37.76 29.39
CA LYS A 3 -20.42 -38.11 28.78
C LYS A 3 -20.13 -37.43 27.43
N TYR A 4 -20.96 -36.48 26.97
CA TYR A 4 -20.81 -35.88 25.62
C TYR A 4 -20.35 -34.41 25.63
N TYR A 5 -20.12 -33.80 26.80
CA TYR A 5 -19.75 -32.37 26.88
C TYR A 5 -18.26 -32.09 26.72
N LEU A 6 -17.39 -33.11 26.81
CA LEU A 6 -15.93 -32.89 26.74
C LEU A 6 -15.42 -32.76 25.28
N GLY A 7 -16.10 -33.38 24.31
CA GLY A 7 -15.69 -33.35 22.90
C GLY A 7 -16.13 -32.08 22.15
N LEU A 8 -17.17 -31.38 22.62
CA LEU A 8 -17.74 -30.22 21.93
C LEU A 8 -17.00 -28.89 22.23
N MET A 9 -16.22 -28.83 23.32
CA MET A 9 -15.41 -27.64 23.65
C MET A 9 -14.12 -27.53 22.82
N MET A 10 -13.64 -28.62 22.21
CA MET A 10 -12.35 -28.62 21.50
C MET A 10 -12.44 -28.01 20.09
N VAL A 11 -13.64 -27.96 19.50
CA VAL A 11 -13.86 -27.45 18.13
C VAL A 11 -13.88 -25.92 18.07
N PHE A 12 -14.16 -25.22 19.18
CA PHE A 12 -14.17 -23.75 19.21
C PHE A 12 -12.78 -23.12 19.22
N ILE A 13 -11.75 -23.84 19.69
CA ILE A 13 -10.38 -23.30 19.78
C ILE A 13 -9.72 -23.18 18.39
N LEU A 14 -10.13 -24.02 17.42
CA LEU A 14 -9.57 -24.03 16.07
C LEU A 14 -10.04 -22.85 15.19
N MET A 15 -11.16 -22.19 15.51
CA MET A 15 -11.64 -21.02 14.74
C MET A 15 -10.85 -19.74 15.02
N PHE A 16 -10.20 -19.63 16.18
CA PHE A 16 -9.47 -18.40 16.56
C PHE A 16 -8.09 -18.28 15.87
N ILE A 17 -7.56 -19.36 15.30
CA ILE A 17 -6.23 -19.35 14.68
C ILE A 17 -6.27 -18.79 13.24
N GLY A 18 -7.46 -18.72 12.62
CA GLY A 18 -7.64 -18.22 11.25
C GLY A 18 -7.84 -16.70 11.10
N GLY A 19 -8.22 -15.99 12.15
CA GLY A 19 -8.60 -14.56 12.08
C GLY A 19 -7.43 -13.60 11.88
N CYS A 20 -6.29 -13.86 12.54
CA CYS A 20 -5.18 -12.91 12.63
C CYS A 20 -4.47 -12.62 11.28
N SER A 21 -4.63 -13.51 10.30
CA SER A 21 -4.00 -13.36 8.97
C SER A 21 -4.88 -12.64 7.93
N MET A 22 -6.20 -12.60 8.14
CA MET A 22 -7.13 -11.94 7.20
C MET A 22 -7.14 -10.42 7.41
N ASP A 23 -7.06 -9.97 8.67
CA ASP A 23 -7.08 -8.55 9.02
C ASP A 23 -5.86 -7.79 8.45
N LYS A 24 -4.66 -8.35 8.57
CA LYS A 24 -3.42 -7.73 8.08
C LYS A 24 -3.41 -7.52 6.56
N LYS A 25 -3.85 -8.52 5.78
CA LYS A 25 -3.92 -8.40 4.32
C LYS A 25 -4.91 -7.32 3.88
N ASN A 26 -6.00 -7.16 4.62
CA ASN A 26 -7.00 -6.13 4.32
C ASN A 26 -6.51 -4.73 4.68
N GLU A 27 -5.73 -4.60 5.75
CA GLU A 27 -5.07 -3.36 6.15
C GLU A 27 -3.99 -2.94 5.14
N GLU A 28 -3.06 -3.84 4.79
CA GLU A 28 -2.02 -3.58 3.77
C GLU A 28 -2.63 -3.12 2.45
N LYS A 29 -3.70 -3.78 1.98
CA LYS A 29 -4.39 -3.38 0.76
C LYS A 29 -4.99 -1.98 0.83
N GLN A 30 -5.55 -1.59 1.98
CA GLN A 30 -6.09 -0.24 2.15
C GLN A 30 -4.98 0.80 2.15
N ILE A 31 -3.84 0.50 2.78
CA ILE A 31 -2.67 1.37 2.80
C ILE A 31 -2.16 1.58 1.37
N VAL A 32 -1.96 0.48 0.62
CA VAL A 32 -1.51 0.53 -0.77
C VAL A 32 -2.46 1.36 -1.63
N ASN A 33 -3.77 1.08 -1.59
CA ASN A 33 -4.74 1.80 -2.41
C ASN A 33 -4.70 3.33 -2.16
N ARG A 34 -4.61 3.74 -0.90
CA ARG A 34 -4.52 5.18 -0.55
C ARG A 34 -3.19 5.79 -0.98
N ALA A 35 -2.10 5.04 -0.88
CA ALA A 35 -0.80 5.49 -1.36
C ALA A 35 -0.81 5.68 -2.88
N GLU A 36 -1.38 4.74 -3.64
CA GLU A 36 -1.56 4.86 -5.09
C GLU A 36 -2.42 6.08 -5.47
N GLU A 37 -3.54 6.30 -4.79
CA GLU A 37 -4.39 7.48 -4.98
C GLU A 37 -3.63 8.79 -4.69
N THR A 38 -2.87 8.82 -3.60
CA THR A 38 -2.05 9.98 -3.20
C THR A 38 -1.00 10.28 -4.26
N THR A 39 -0.31 9.27 -4.79
CA THR A 39 0.68 9.44 -5.86
C THR A 39 0.04 9.99 -7.13
N ILE A 40 -1.10 9.43 -7.56
CA ILE A 40 -1.82 9.90 -8.76
C ILE A 40 -2.25 11.37 -8.59
N GLN A 41 -2.83 11.72 -7.43
CA GLN A 41 -3.27 13.08 -7.14
C GLN A 41 -2.09 14.06 -7.12
N TYR A 42 -0.97 13.69 -6.49
CA TYR A 42 0.22 14.53 -6.44
C TYR A 42 0.71 14.90 -7.84
N PHE A 43 0.90 13.92 -8.73
CA PHE A 43 1.35 14.19 -10.11
C PHE A 43 0.34 15.03 -10.90
N LYS A 44 -0.94 14.77 -10.72
CA LYS A 44 -2.01 15.52 -11.39
C LYS A 44 -2.06 16.98 -10.93
N GLU A 45 -2.06 17.22 -9.62
CA GLU A 45 -2.24 18.56 -9.06
C GLU A 45 -0.97 19.42 -9.07
N LYS A 46 0.19 18.82 -8.80
CA LYS A 46 1.47 19.55 -8.71
C LYS A 46 2.17 19.68 -10.05
N HIS A 47 1.96 18.74 -10.96
CA HIS A 47 2.71 18.67 -12.21
C HIS A 47 1.83 18.61 -13.46
N ASN A 48 0.50 18.53 -13.33
CA ASN A 48 -0.43 18.36 -14.45
C ASN A 48 -0.07 17.14 -15.32
N LEU A 49 0.28 16.03 -14.66
CA LEU A 49 0.67 14.77 -15.30
C LEU A 49 -0.30 13.65 -14.92
N ASP A 50 -0.78 12.92 -15.94
CA ASP A 50 -1.42 11.64 -15.74
C ASP A 50 -0.36 10.53 -15.68
N VAL A 51 -0.46 9.67 -14.68
CA VAL A 51 0.50 8.57 -14.44
C VAL A 51 -0.21 7.22 -14.38
N VAL A 52 0.56 6.16 -14.60
CA VAL A 52 0.11 4.77 -14.49
C VAL A 52 0.95 4.09 -13.42
N ILE A 53 0.27 3.56 -12.40
CA ILE A 53 0.90 2.76 -11.35
C ILE A 53 1.15 1.35 -11.87
N THR A 54 2.34 0.81 -11.58
CA THR A 54 2.79 -0.50 -12.06
C THR A 54 3.15 -1.46 -10.93
N GLY A 55 3.43 -0.94 -9.74
CA GLY A 55 3.79 -1.77 -8.59
C GLY A 55 3.83 -0.98 -7.31
N HIS A 56 3.96 -1.73 -6.22
CA HIS A 56 4.24 -1.19 -4.89
C HIS A 56 5.16 -2.14 -4.13
N SER A 57 5.89 -1.61 -3.16
CA SER A 57 6.64 -2.40 -2.20
C SER A 57 6.71 -1.72 -0.84
N PHE A 58 6.94 -2.52 0.20
CA PHE A 58 7.17 -2.02 1.56
C PHE A 58 8.66 -2.15 1.91
N PRO A 59 9.27 -1.13 2.52
CA PRO A 59 10.62 -1.27 3.08
C PRO A 59 10.63 -2.31 4.22
N PRO A 60 11.81 -2.87 4.55
CA PRO A 60 11.94 -3.79 5.69
C PRO A 60 11.64 -3.08 7.05
N ASN A 61 10.56 -3.52 7.73
CA ASN A 61 10.08 -3.13 9.08
C ASN A 61 9.75 -1.64 9.38
N ASP A 62 8.64 -1.41 10.11
CA ASP A 62 8.16 -0.22 10.86
C ASP A 62 8.19 1.18 10.21
N PHE A 63 8.73 1.35 9.01
CA PHE A 63 8.54 2.57 8.26
C PHE A 63 7.09 2.63 7.79
N GLN A 64 6.36 3.64 8.26
CA GLN A 64 5.03 3.93 7.76
C GLN A 64 5.14 4.56 6.35
N THR A 65 5.67 3.79 5.41
CA THR A 65 5.98 4.22 4.04
C THR A 65 5.67 3.09 3.07
N VAL A 66 5.09 3.44 1.92
CA VAL A 66 4.93 2.55 0.76
C VAL A 66 5.68 3.15 -0.41
N PHE A 67 6.47 2.34 -1.11
CA PHE A 67 7.05 2.72 -2.39
C PHE A 67 6.04 2.42 -3.50
N ILE A 68 5.73 3.41 -4.32
CA ILE A 68 4.80 3.33 -5.44
C ILE A 68 5.55 3.56 -6.76
N ASP A 69 5.58 2.54 -7.60
CA ASP A 69 6.28 2.55 -8.89
C ASP A 69 5.32 2.83 -10.04
N GLY A 70 5.75 3.63 -11.01
CA GLY A 70 4.93 3.94 -12.17
C GLY A 70 5.66 4.68 -13.28
N TYR A 71 4.88 5.12 -14.27
CA TYR A 71 5.37 5.91 -15.39
C TYR A 71 4.34 6.95 -15.84
N VAL A 72 4.77 7.97 -16.57
CA VAL A 72 3.86 8.98 -17.18
C VAL A 72 3.04 8.33 -18.29
N LYS A 73 1.71 8.43 -18.25
CA LYS A 73 0.79 7.67 -19.12
C LYS A 73 1.15 7.66 -20.61
N ASP A 74 1.57 8.81 -21.13
CA ASP A 74 1.90 9.01 -22.55
C ASP A 74 3.38 8.78 -22.89
N ASP A 75 4.23 8.47 -21.90
CA ASP A 75 5.66 8.24 -22.08
C ASP A 75 6.21 7.24 -21.04
N LYS A 76 6.22 5.96 -21.41
CA LYS A 76 6.73 4.87 -20.57
C LYS A 76 8.21 4.99 -20.21
N SER A 77 8.99 5.81 -20.92
CA SER A 77 10.40 6.04 -20.57
C SER A 77 10.58 6.97 -19.37
N LYS A 78 9.51 7.65 -18.94
CA LYS A 78 9.48 8.52 -17.76
C LYS A 78 8.97 7.74 -16.56
N GLU A 79 9.84 6.88 -16.03
CA GLU A 79 9.57 6.04 -14.86
C GLU A 79 9.85 6.80 -13.56
N PHE A 80 9.15 6.41 -12.50
CA PHE A 80 9.34 6.93 -11.16
C PHE A 80 9.10 5.88 -10.08
N SER A 81 9.66 6.14 -8.91
CA SER A 81 9.29 5.53 -7.62
C SER A 81 9.02 6.65 -6.64
N VAL A 82 7.85 6.63 -5.99
CA VAL A 82 7.44 7.61 -4.98
C VAL A 82 7.39 6.95 -3.61
N ASP A 83 8.00 7.59 -2.64
CA ASP A 83 7.86 7.23 -1.24
C ASP A 83 6.62 7.94 -0.71
N VAL A 84 5.59 7.16 -0.35
CA VAL A 84 4.38 7.68 0.27
C VAL A 84 4.41 7.34 1.75
N GLU A 85 4.65 8.36 2.56
CA GLU A 85 4.56 8.28 4.02
C GLU A 85 3.10 8.28 4.44
N PHE A 86 2.74 7.45 5.42
CA PHE A 86 1.39 7.37 5.96
C PHE A 86 1.44 7.34 7.50
N GLY A 87 0.46 7.92 8.16
CA GLY A 87 0.49 8.03 9.63
C GLY A 87 -0.53 9.03 10.12
N ASP A 88 -1.05 8.84 11.33
CA ASP A 88 -2.06 9.73 11.93
C ASP A 88 -3.30 9.99 11.03
N GLY A 89 -3.61 9.06 10.13
CA GLY A 89 -4.70 9.16 9.16
C GLY A 89 -4.39 9.93 7.88
N GLU A 90 -3.17 10.46 7.73
CA GLU A 90 -2.71 11.19 6.54
C GLU A 90 -1.79 10.35 5.64
N TYR A 91 -1.70 10.73 4.36
CA TYR A 91 -0.80 10.18 3.35
C TYR A 91 -0.10 11.33 2.63
N ARG A 92 1.22 11.26 2.50
CA ARG A 92 2.04 12.37 1.98
C ARG A 92 3.16 11.83 1.10
N VAL A 93 3.39 12.50 -0.02
CA VAL A 93 4.56 12.24 -0.86
C VAL A 93 5.80 12.78 -0.14
N GLY A 94 6.72 11.89 0.20
CA GLY A 94 8.00 12.23 0.84
C GLY A 94 9.08 12.48 -0.20
N SER A 95 9.51 11.41 -0.89
CA SER A 95 10.59 11.45 -1.88
C SER A 95 10.13 10.91 -3.24
N ILE A 96 10.79 11.35 -4.31
CA ILE A 96 10.48 10.93 -5.69
C ILE A 96 11.78 10.65 -6.43
N SER A 97 12.06 9.37 -6.65
CA SER A 97 13.08 8.89 -7.57
C SER A 97 12.49 8.79 -8.98
N ARG A 98 13.29 9.08 -10.02
CA ARG A 98 12.81 9.11 -11.40
C ARG A 98 13.92 8.88 -12.42
N SER A 99 13.54 8.48 -13.62
CA SER A 99 14.47 8.40 -14.75
C SER A 99 15.03 9.78 -15.14
N GLU A 100 16.25 9.81 -15.68
CA GLU A 100 16.97 11.07 -15.97
C GLU A 100 16.22 12.01 -16.93
N ASN A 101 15.44 11.44 -17.85
CA ASN A 101 14.63 12.15 -18.83
C ASN A 101 13.28 12.63 -18.26
N PHE A 102 12.92 12.24 -17.03
CA PHE A 102 11.71 12.70 -16.37
C PHE A 102 11.99 13.90 -15.46
N LYS A 103 11.76 15.12 -15.96
CA LYS A 103 11.95 16.36 -15.20
C LYS A 103 10.62 16.86 -14.64
N LEU A 104 10.59 17.16 -13.34
CA LEU A 104 9.44 17.77 -12.66
C LEU A 104 9.72 19.26 -12.45
N ASN A 105 8.66 20.05 -12.52
CA ASN A 105 8.70 21.48 -12.22
C ASN A 105 8.39 21.67 -10.73
N TYR A 106 9.22 22.43 -10.02
CA TYR A 106 9.07 22.71 -8.57
C TYR A 106 8.80 24.19 -8.33
#